data_AF-A0A6M8SR87-F1
#
_entry.id   AF-A0A6M8SR87-F1
#
_cell.length_a   1.000
_cell.length_b   1.000
_cell.length_c   1.000
_cell.angle_alpha   90.00
_cell.angle_beta   90.00
_cell.angle_gamma   90.00
#
_symmetry.space_group_name_H-M   'P 1'
#
loop_
_entity.id
_entity.type
_entity.pdbx_description
1 polymer ?
#
loop_
_entity_poly.entity_id
_entity_poly.type
_entity_poly.pdbx_seq_one_letter_code
_entity_poly.pdbx_strand_id
1 'polypeptide(L)'
;MSEQSPLLLIDWTPDEAKIYQRLSRQRQCTSVELIKHCVIQNPHGLIASMNQKLADSDWQIFISVARSSRPQATPIAYYRLCRKPLMSFDPPPTPSR
;
A
#
# COMPACT_ATOMS: atom_id res chain seq x y z
N MET A 1 8.58 -13.72 -22.00
CA MET A 1 8.62 -12.25 -21.88
C MET A 1 8.48 -11.95 -20.39
N SER A 2 9.53 -11.43 -19.76
CA SER A 2 9.49 -11.12 -18.33
C SER A 2 8.53 -9.96 -18.14
N GLU A 3 7.35 -10.19 -17.56
CA GLU A 3 6.50 -9.13 -17.05
C GLU A 3 7.31 -8.34 -16.03
N GLN A 4 7.96 -7.26 -16.47
CA GLN A 4 8.48 -6.25 -15.56
C GLN A 4 7.28 -5.80 -14.74
N SER A 5 7.31 -6.12 -13.44
CA SER A 5 6.24 -5.71 -12.54
C SER A 5 6.07 -4.20 -12.69
N PRO A 6 4.86 -3.68 -12.99
CA PRO A 6 4.65 -2.25 -13.26
C PRO A 6 5.10 -1.33 -12.11
N LEU A 7 5.30 -1.91 -10.93
CA LEU A 7 5.83 -1.28 -9.73
C LEU A 7 7.33 -0.94 -9.78
N LEU A 8 8.08 -1.52 -10.72
CA LEU A 8 9.50 -1.21 -10.95
C LEU A 8 9.70 0.06 -11.77
N LEU A 9 8.65 0.58 -12.41
CA LEU A 9 8.68 1.82 -13.19
C LEU A 9 8.37 3.07 -12.36
N ILE A 10 7.93 2.88 -11.11
CA ILE A 10 7.61 3.99 -10.21
C ILE A 10 8.91 4.49 -9.57
N ASP A 11 9.12 5.80 -9.60
CA ASP A 11 10.26 6.44 -8.95
C ASP A 11 10.05 6.47 -7.42
N TRP A 12 10.68 5.52 -6.75
CA TRP A 12 10.64 5.37 -5.30
C TRP A 12 11.80 6.10 -4.64
N THR A 13 11.51 6.91 -3.62
CA THR A 13 12.56 7.37 -2.71
C THR A 13 13.21 6.18 -1.98
N PRO A 14 14.44 6.32 -1.45
CA PRO A 14 15.12 5.23 -0.75
C PRO A 14 14.29 4.61 0.38
N ASP A 15 13.51 5.43 1.08
CA ASP A 15 12.65 4.98 2.18
C ASP A 15 11.37 4.31 1.70
N GLU A 16 10.73 4.82 0.65
CA GLU A 16 9.60 4.15 0.00
C GLU A 16 10.00 2.79 -0.59
N ALA A 17 11.20 2.70 -1.19
CA ALA A 17 11.73 1.46 -1.74
C ALA A 17 11.91 0.37 -0.66
N LYS A 18 12.39 0.74 0.54
CA LYS A 18 12.48 -0.20 1.67
C LYS A 18 11.11 -0.71 2.09
N ILE A 19 10.12 0.18 2.17
CA ILE A 19 8.75 -0.19 2.53
C ILE A 19 8.14 -1.10 1.46
N TYR A 20 8.30 -0.75 0.18
CA TYR A 20 7.87 -1.57 -0.95
C TYR A 20 8.51 -2.97 -0.93
N GLN A 21 9.83 -3.05 -0.72
CA GLN A 21 10.53 -4.32 -0.65
C GLN A 21 10.06 -5.17 0.54
N ARG A 22 9.70 -4.54 1.66
CA ARG A 22 9.14 -5.23 2.82
C ARG A 22 7.73 -5.76 2.53
N LEU A 23 6.84 -4.91 2.02
CA LEU A 23 5.44 -5.25 1.73
C LEU A 23 5.28 -6.23 0.55
N SER A 24 6.22 -6.26 -0.40
CA SER A 24 6.20 -7.25 -1.48
C SER A 24 6.60 -8.65 -1.00
N ARG A 25 7.39 -8.74 0.08
CA ARG A 25 7.82 -10.02 0.69
C ARG A 25 6.89 -10.50 1.81
N GLN A 26 6.24 -9.58 2.52
CA GLN A 26 5.38 -9.89 3.65
C GLN A 26 3.92 -9.58 3.31
N ARG A 27 3.00 -10.50 3.60
CA ARG A 27 1.56 -10.27 3.41
C ARG A 27 1.03 -9.06 4.17
N GLN A 28 1.66 -8.69 5.28
CA GLN A 28 1.29 -7.57 6.14
C GLN A 28 2.51 -7.09 6.94
N CYS A 29 2.61 -5.78 7.16
CA CYS A 29 3.58 -5.18 8.07
C CYS A 29 2.90 -4.18 9.00
N THR A 30 3.42 -4.00 10.20
CA THR A 30 2.97 -2.97 11.15
C THR A 30 3.80 -1.69 11.08
N SER A 31 3.26 -0.58 11.56
CA SER A 31 4.01 0.67 11.75
C SER A 31 5.26 0.47 12.60
N VAL A 32 5.17 -0.34 13.65
CA VAL A 32 6.30 -0.66 14.53
C VAL A 32 7.40 -1.41 13.78
N GLU A 33 7.06 -2.37 12.93
CA GLU A 33 8.04 -3.10 12.12
C GLU A 33 8.72 -2.21 11.09
N LEU A 34 7.97 -1.31 10.44
CA LEU A 34 8.55 -0.36 9.50
C LEU A 34 9.51 0.61 10.21
N ILE A 35 9.16 1.08 11.40
CA ILE A 35 10.04 1.93 12.21
C ILE A 35 11.30 1.16 12.63
N LYS A 36 11.15 -0.04 13.19
CA LYS A 36 12.27 -0.80 13.75
C LYS A 36 13.19 -1.43 12.71
N HIS A 37 12.63 -2.00 11.64
CA HIS A 37 13.40 -2.78 10.67
C HIS A 37 13.74 -2.01 9.40
N CYS A 38 12.92 -1.02 9.02
CA CYS A 38 13.17 -0.19 7.84
C CYS A 38 13.72 1.20 8.21
N VAL A 39 13.85 1.51 9.52
CA VAL A 39 14.36 2.78 10.06
C VAL A 39 13.50 3.98 9.57
N ILE A 40 12.20 3.74 9.41
CA ILE A 40 11.26 4.75 8.90
C ILE A 40 10.66 5.54 10.05
N GLN A 41 10.89 6.86 10.10
CA GLN A 41 10.35 7.69 11.18
C GLN A 41 8.84 7.92 11.05
N ASN A 42 8.35 8.15 9.83
CA ASN A 42 6.93 8.41 9.56
C ASN A 42 6.38 7.47 8.47
N PRO A 43 6.07 6.21 8.81
CA PRO A 43 5.57 5.26 7.82
C PRO A 43 4.23 5.71 7.23
N HIS A 44 3.37 6.36 8.01
CA HIS A 44 2.05 6.76 7.53
C HIS A 44 2.13 7.82 6.42
N GLY A 45 2.98 8.84 6.60
CA GLY A 45 3.20 9.86 5.58
C GLY A 45 3.79 9.29 4.28
N LEU A 46 4.75 8.39 4.39
CA LEU A 46 5.33 7.72 3.21
C LEU A 46 4.31 6.83 2.51
N ILE A 47 3.51 6.05 3.23
CA ILE A 47 2.46 5.23 2.62
C ILE A 47 1.43 6.09 1.87
N ALA A 48 1.08 7.27 2.39
CA ALA A 48 0.20 8.21 1.68
C ALA A 48 0.83 8.67 0.36
N SER A 49 2.10 9.09 0.38
CA SER A 49 2.89 9.43 -0.83
C SER A 49 2.94 8.25 -1.82
N MET A 50 3.25 7.05 -1.34
CA MET A 50 3.32 5.85 -2.17
C MET A 50 1.97 5.55 -2.81
N ASN A 51 0.86 5.70 -2.09
CA ASN A 51 -0.48 5.51 -2.66
C ASN A 51 -0.83 6.55 -3.73
N GLN A 52 -0.32 7.78 -3.62
CA GLN A 52 -0.45 8.77 -4.70
C GLN A 52 0.32 8.33 -5.95
N LYS A 53 1.55 7.82 -5.79
CA LYS A 53 2.34 7.27 -6.91
C LYS A 53 1.72 6.01 -7.53
N LEU A 54 1.01 5.23 -6.72
CA LEU A 54 0.29 4.03 -7.14
C LEU A 54 -1.12 4.34 -7.68
N ALA A 55 -1.55 5.60 -7.75
CA ALA A 55 -2.91 5.97 -8.14
C ALA A 55 -3.28 5.42 -9.53
N ASP A 56 -2.35 5.50 -10.49
CA ASP A 56 -2.53 5.01 -11.86
C ASP A 56 -2.13 3.55 -12.06
N SER A 57 -1.73 2.87 -10.97
CA SER A 57 -1.35 1.45 -11.01
C SER A 57 -2.49 0.53 -10.57
N ASP A 58 -2.39 -0.75 -10.91
CA ASP A 58 -3.26 -1.81 -10.39
C ASP A 58 -3.06 -2.10 -8.90
N TRP A 59 -2.14 -1.42 -8.23
CA TRP A 59 -1.74 -1.73 -6.86
C TRP A 59 -2.10 -0.59 -5.91
N GLN A 60 -2.33 -0.94 -4.65
CA GLN A 60 -2.57 0.02 -3.58
C GLN A 60 -2.10 -0.56 -2.26
N ILE A 61 -1.65 0.30 -1.36
CA ILE A 61 -1.33 -0.06 0.01
C ILE A 61 -2.54 0.22 0.91
N PHE A 62 -3.16 -0.84 1.39
CA PHE A 62 -4.26 -0.77 2.36
C PHE A 62 -3.72 -0.50 3.75
N ILE A 63 -4.37 0.42 4.45
CA ILE A 63 -4.05 0.82 5.81
C ILE A 63 -5.21 0.39 6.71
N SER A 64 -4.92 -0.36 7.76
CA SER A 64 -5.88 -0.72 8.81
C SER A 64 -5.31 -0.32 10.16
N VAL A 65 -6.05 0.50 10.92
CA VAL A 65 -5.61 0.93 12.25
C VAL A 65 -6.37 0.11 13.29
N ALA A 66 -5.66 -0.74 14.03
CA ALA A 66 -6.25 -1.40 15.18
C ALA A 66 -6.14 -0.47 16.38
N ARG A 67 -7.28 0.08 16.82
CA ARG A 67 -7.36 0.71 18.14
C ARG A 67 -7.40 -0.40 19.16
N SER A 68 -6.39 -0.45 20.03
CA SER A 68 -6.40 -1.39 21.14
C SER A 68 -7.56 -1.05 22.08
N SER A 69 -8.17 -2.07 22.70
CA SER A 69 -9.17 -1.89 23.76
C SER A 69 -8.60 -1.22 25.02
N ARG A 70 -7.26 -1.10 25.12
CA ARG A 70 -6.57 -0.31 26.14
C ARG A 70 -6.35 1.11 25.61
N PRO A 71 -7.02 2.14 26.17
CA PRO A 71 -6.94 3.52 25.68
C PRO A 71 -5.54 4.16 25.80
N GLN A 72 -4.65 3.59 26.61
CA GLN A 72 -3.27 4.06 26.78
C GLN A 72 -2.28 3.48 25.77
N ALA A 73 -2.66 2.48 24.96
CA ALA A 73 -1.74 1.90 23.99
C ALA A 73 -1.76 2.70 22.69
N THR A 74 -0.57 3.05 22.17
CA THR A 74 -0.43 3.71 20.87
C THR A 74 -1.07 2.87 19.77
N PRO A 75 -1.93 3.45 18.92
CA PRO A 75 -2.56 2.73 17.82
C PRO A 75 -1.51 2.08 16.90
N ILE A 76 -1.72 0.82 16.55
CA ILE A 76 -0.86 0.11 15.59
C ILE A 76 -1.54 0.14 14.23
N ALA A 77 -0.84 0.67 13.24
CA ALA A 77 -1.27 0.63 11.86
C ALA A 77 -0.69 -0.60 11.18
N TYR A 78 -1.53 -1.28 10.39
CA TYR A 78 -1.19 -2.43 9.57
C TYR A 78 -1.26 -2.02 8.10
N TYR A 79 -0.26 -2.41 7.34
CA TYR A 79 -0.06 -2.06 5.94
C TYR A 79 -0.01 -3.33 5.10
N ARG A 80 -0.71 -3.33 3.97
CA ARG A 80 -0.71 -4.44 3.01
C ARG A 80 -0.68 -3.93 1.59
N LEU A 81 0.26 -4.39 0.79
CA LEU A 81 0.25 -4.15 -0.65
C LEU A 81 -0.72 -5.13 -1.30
N CYS A 82 -1.75 -4.63 -1.97
CA CYS A 82 -2.76 -5.44 -2.64
C CYS A 82 -3.03 -4.91 -4.04
N ARG A 83 -3.51 -5.79 -4.93
CA ARG A 83 -4.07 -5.32 -6.21
C ARG A 83 -5.43 -4.70 -5.95
N LYS A 84 -5.69 -3.54 -6.55
CA LYS A 84 -7.02 -2.94 -6.61
C LYS A 84 -7.95 -3.95 -7.29
N PRO A 85 -9.19 -4.10 -6.83
CA PRO A 85 -10.19 -4.81 -7.63
C PRO A 85 -10.26 -4.07 -8.97
N LEU A 86 -10.05 -4.80 -10.07
CA LEU A 86 -10.37 -4.29 -11.40
C LEU A 86 -11.84 -3.91 -11.35
N MET A 87 -12.15 -2.62 -11.20
CA MET A 87 -13.47 -2.12 -11.53
C MET A 87 -13.58 -2.29 -13.04
N SER A 88 -14.02 -3.48 -13.46
CA SER A 88 -14.60 -3.69 -14.76
C SER A 88 -15.81 -2.76 -14.81
N PHE A 89 -15.59 -1.56 -15.34
CA PHE A 89 -16.65 -0.73 -15.89
C PHE A 89 -17.18 -1.50 -17.10
N ASP A 90 -18.05 -2.48 -16.84
CA ASP A 90 -19.02 -2.90 -17.84
C ASP A 90 -20.05 -1.76 -17.86
N PRO A 91 -20.11 -0.92 -18.91
CA PRO A 91 -21.21 0.02 -19.03
C PRO A 91 -22.51 -0.79 -19.05
N PRO A 92 -23.56 -0.39 -18.31
CA PRO A 92 -24.84 -1.07 -18.41
C PRO A 92 -25.26 -1.09 -19.88
N PRO A 93 -25.82 -2.21 -20.40
CA PRO A 93 -26.23 -2.28 -21.80
C PRO A 93 -27.17 -1.13 -22.09
N THR A 94 -26.79 -0.27 -23.04
CA THR A 94 -27.63 0.81 -23.52
C THR A 94 -28.95 0.21 -23.98
N PRO A 95 -30.11 0.62 -23.41
CA PRO A 95 -31.38 0.16 -23.92
C PRO A 95 -31.54 0.73 -25.35
N SER A 96 -31.53 -0.16 -26.35
CA SER A 96 -31.95 0.21 -27.70
C SER A 96 -33.45 0.48 -27.67
N ARG A 97 -33.85 1.73 -27.88
CA ARG A 97 -35.21 2.05 -28.28
C ARG A 97 -35.26 3.30 -29.14
#